data_AF-A0A2S3VGB5-F1
#
_entry.id   AF-A0A2S3VGB5-F1
#
_cell.length_a   1.000
_cell.length_b   1.000
_cell.length_c   1.000
_cell.angle_alpha   90.00
_cell.angle_beta   90.00
_cell.angle_gamma   90.00
#
_symmetry.space_group_name_H-M   'P 1'
#
loop_
_entity.id
_entity.type
_entity.pdbx_description
1 polymer ?
#
loop_
_entity_poly.entity_id
_entity_poly.type
_entity_poly.pdbx_seq_one_letter_code
_entity_poly.pdbx_strand_id
1 'polypeptide(L)'
;MPSMSPFPLLFSLLTLPALALATTVHRCEAANGRITFTTLSCAPGESVSLQDVRVFTPGSTRALLPPAEPHETSGMKIQRKEPTVVGQAPDKCGNLISARERREAIINQRVIAGMSQQDVESALGKPDKISIRNSATSYRYDTQRGRSAQVEFDEKGCTKGKAKSRTAKSPH
;
A
#
# COMPACT_ATOMS: atom_id res chain seq x y z
N MET A 1 -30.12 -22.90 71.48
CA MET A 1 -30.61 -22.10 70.34
C MET A 1 -29.49 -22.05 69.30
N PRO A 2 -29.58 -22.73 68.16
CA PRO A 2 -28.55 -22.63 67.13
C PRO A 2 -28.70 -21.30 66.39
N SER A 3 -27.62 -20.52 66.27
CA SER A 3 -27.61 -19.31 65.47
C SER A 3 -27.60 -19.70 64.00
N MET A 4 -28.70 -19.43 63.30
CA MET A 4 -28.77 -19.53 61.84
C MET A 4 -27.86 -18.47 61.25
N SER A 5 -26.74 -18.90 60.69
CA SER A 5 -25.80 -18.07 59.97
C SER A 5 -26.43 -17.58 58.66
N PRO A 6 -26.50 -16.27 58.39
CA PRO A 6 -27.14 -15.71 57.18
C PRO A 6 -26.22 -15.79 55.94
N PHE A 7 -25.23 -16.69 55.95
CA PHE A 7 -24.22 -16.78 54.90
C PHE A 7 -24.70 -17.32 53.54
N PRO A 8 -25.69 -18.25 53.43
CA PRO A 8 -26.04 -18.78 52.11
C PRO A 8 -26.88 -17.82 51.27
N LEU A 9 -27.49 -16.78 51.88
CA LEU A 9 -28.32 -15.79 51.16
C LEU A 9 -27.50 -14.68 50.49
N LEU A 10 -26.27 -14.45 50.94
CA LEU A 10 -25.39 -13.42 50.37
C LEU A 10 -24.69 -13.87 49.08
N PHE A 11 -24.44 -15.18 48.93
CA PHE A 11 -23.80 -15.72 47.72
C PHE A 11 -24.76 -15.79 46.50
N SER A 12 -26.08 -15.89 46.72
CA SER A 12 -27.06 -15.91 45.64
C SER A 12 -27.30 -14.53 45.01
N LEU A 13 -27.04 -13.43 45.73
CA LEU A 13 -27.16 -12.08 45.16
C LEU A 13 -25.98 -11.70 44.25
N LEU A 14 -24.80 -12.29 44.45
CA LEU A 14 -23.60 -11.96 43.67
C LEU A 14 -23.54 -12.63 42.28
N THR A 15 -24.49 -13.51 41.98
CA THR A 15 -24.60 -14.23 40.70
C THR A 15 -25.77 -13.74 39.83
N LEU A 16 -26.50 -12.71 40.27
CA LEU A 16 -27.47 -12.01 39.42
C LEU A 16 -26.71 -11.17 38.38
N PRO A 17 -26.97 -11.36 37.09
CA PRO A 17 -25.90 -11.54 36.14
C PRO A 17 -25.42 -10.21 35.55
N ALA A 18 -24.11 -10.11 35.33
CA ALA A 18 -23.47 -9.15 34.43
C ALA A 18 -23.81 -9.46 32.95
N LEU A 19 -25.11 -9.59 32.62
CA LEU A 19 -25.62 -9.97 31.30
C LEU A 19 -26.55 -8.92 30.65
N ALA A 20 -26.39 -7.65 30.97
CA ALA A 20 -27.17 -6.58 30.33
C ALA A 20 -26.26 -5.53 29.66
N LEU A 21 -25.58 -5.93 28.58
CA LEU A 21 -25.00 -5.00 27.60
C LEU A 21 -25.80 -5.01 26.27
N ALA A 22 -27.10 -5.32 26.35
CA ALA A 22 -28.03 -5.11 25.23
C ALA A 22 -28.69 -3.75 25.44
N THR A 23 -28.24 -2.74 24.69
CA THR A 23 -28.93 -1.45 24.65
C THR A 23 -29.93 -1.49 23.49
N THR A 24 -31.22 -1.57 23.83
CA THR A 24 -32.28 -1.48 22.82
C THR A 24 -32.48 -0.03 22.42
N VAL A 25 -32.46 0.25 21.12
CA VAL A 25 -32.71 1.59 20.55
C VAL A 25 -33.95 1.52 19.67
N HIS A 26 -34.80 2.55 19.74
CA HIS A 26 -35.96 2.68 18.87
C HIS A 26 -35.52 3.30 17.53
N ARG A 27 -35.75 2.59 16.44
CA ARG A 27 -35.74 3.12 15.07
C ARG A 27 -37.13 3.70 14.79
N CYS A 28 -37.22 5.02 14.70
CA CYS A 28 -38.42 5.75 14.38
C CYS A 28 -38.39 6.16 12.91
N GLU A 29 -39.45 5.85 12.16
CA GLU A 29 -39.57 6.23 10.76
C GLU A 29 -40.83 7.09 10.58
N ALA A 30 -40.61 8.34 10.19
CA ALA A 30 -41.63 9.35 9.98
C ALA A 30 -42.28 9.21 8.59
N ALA A 31 -43.46 9.81 8.41
CA ALA A 31 -44.22 9.74 7.15
C ALA A 31 -43.49 10.29 5.91
N ASN A 32 -42.46 11.11 6.11
CA ASN A 32 -41.59 11.63 5.05
C ASN A 32 -40.37 10.71 4.76
N GLY A 33 -40.31 9.53 5.37
CA GLY A 33 -39.20 8.57 5.23
C GLY A 33 -37.96 8.92 6.05
N ARG A 34 -38.01 9.94 6.93
CA ARG A 34 -36.90 10.27 7.82
C ARG A 34 -36.79 9.22 8.92
N ILE A 35 -35.60 8.67 9.07
CA ILE A 35 -35.29 7.67 10.10
C ILE A 35 -34.47 8.33 11.22
N THR A 36 -34.89 8.16 12.47
CA THR A 36 -34.18 8.61 13.67
C THR A 36 -34.00 7.45 14.64
N PHE A 37 -32.91 7.47 15.39
CA PHE A 37 -32.61 6.48 16.43
C PHE A 37 -32.63 7.16 17.79
N THR A 38 -33.44 6.65 18.71
CA THR A 38 -33.63 7.25 20.05
C THR A 38 -33.77 6.17 21.11
N THR A 39 -33.28 6.45 22.31
CA THR A 39 -33.41 5.57 23.48
C THR A 39 -34.66 5.87 24.30
N LEU A 40 -35.36 6.99 24.03
CA LEU A 40 -36.43 7.49 24.90
C LEU A 40 -37.85 7.14 24.42
N SER A 41 -38.08 7.00 23.11
CA SER A 41 -39.32 6.61 22.39
C SER A 41 -39.52 7.47 21.13
N CYS A 42 -40.39 7.05 20.22
CA CYS A 42 -40.71 7.76 18.98
C CYS A 42 -41.83 8.78 19.16
N ALA A 43 -41.90 9.78 18.27
CA ALA A 43 -42.96 10.77 18.29
C ALA A 43 -44.32 10.17 17.87
N PRO A 44 -45.45 10.75 18.29
CA PRO A 44 -46.77 10.24 17.93
C PRO A 44 -46.99 10.27 16.40
N GLY A 45 -47.41 9.14 15.84
CA GLY A 45 -47.62 8.98 14.39
C GLY A 45 -46.39 8.50 13.61
N GLU A 46 -45.25 8.28 14.26
CA GLU A 46 -44.09 7.62 13.65
C GLU A 46 -44.18 6.10 13.81
N SER A 47 -43.65 5.36 12.84
CA SER A 47 -43.55 3.90 12.92
C SER A 47 -42.34 3.51 13.77
N VAL A 48 -42.54 2.61 14.73
CA VAL A 48 -41.52 2.21 15.72
C VAL A 48 -41.02 0.80 15.42
N SER A 49 -39.70 0.65 15.32
CA SER A 49 -39.03 -0.64 15.23
C SER A 49 -37.92 -0.72 16.29
N LEU A 50 -37.95 -1.75 17.13
CA LEU A 50 -36.92 -1.97 18.16
C LEU A 50 -35.68 -2.60 17.54
N GLN A 51 -34.51 -2.03 17.82
CA GLN A 51 -33.22 -2.55 17.39
C GLN A 51 -32.35 -2.90 18.61
N ASP A 52 -31.90 -4.15 18.68
CA ASP A 52 -30.93 -4.62 19.68
C ASP A 52 -29.52 -4.22 19.24
N VAL A 53 -28.90 -3.29 19.97
CA VAL A 53 -27.53 -2.85 19.68
C VAL A 53 -26.58 -3.60 20.59
N ARG A 54 -25.81 -4.52 19.99
CA ARG A 54 -24.74 -5.24 20.68
C ARG A 54 -23.42 -4.55 20.43
N VAL A 55 -22.82 -4.02 21.49
CA VAL A 55 -21.44 -3.54 21.45
C VAL A 55 -20.50 -4.72 21.17
N PHE A 56 -19.66 -4.56 20.15
CA PHE A 56 -18.69 -5.59 19.78
C PHE A 56 -17.65 -5.76 20.89
N THR A 57 -17.33 -7.00 21.23
CA THR A 57 -16.27 -7.32 22.19
C THR A 57 -14.93 -6.81 21.64
N PRO A 58 -14.11 -6.09 22.43
CA PRO A 58 -12.80 -5.63 21.97
C PRO A 58 -11.94 -6.85 21.56
N GLY A 59 -11.47 -6.86 20.31
CA GLY A 59 -10.72 -7.98 19.72
C GLY A 59 -11.50 -8.85 18.73
N SER A 60 -12.80 -8.62 18.54
CA SER A 60 -13.57 -9.35 17.51
C SER A 60 -13.31 -8.79 16.10
N THR A 61 -12.67 -9.58 15.24
CA THR A 61 -12.42 -9.27 13.82
C THR A 61 -13.63 -9.61 12.97
N ARG A 62 -14.77 -8.95 13.22
CA ARG A 62 -15.93 -9.08 12.33
C ARG A 62 -15.87 -7.98 11.27
N ALA A 63 -15.82 -8.38 9.99
CA ALA A 63 -15.84 -7.44 8.88
C ALA A 63 -17.13 -6.60 8.96
N LEU A 64 -16.97 -5.28 9.06
CA LEU A 64 -18.08 -4.32 9.15
C LEU A 64 -18.82 -4.13 7.83
N LEU A 65 -18.28 -4.67 6.74
CA LEU A 65 -18.90 -4.62 5.42
C LEU A 65 -19.54 -5.97 5.10
N PRO A 66 -20.72 -5.98 4.48
CA PRO A 66 -21.28 -7.20 3.92
C PRO A 66 -20.27 -7.82 2.94
N PRO A 67 -20.15 -9.15 2.89
CA PRO A 67 -19.30 -9.80 1.90
C PRO A 67 -19.73 -9.32 0.52
N ALA A 68 -18.78 -8.78 -0.25
CA ALA A 68 -19.05 -8.37 -1.62
C ALA A 68 -19.63 -9.58 -2.36
N GLU A 69 -20.85 -9.47 -2.87
CA GLU A 69 -21.40 -10.50 -3.73
C GLU A 69 -20.48 -10.64 -4.93
N PRO A 70 -19.99 -11.86 -5.24
CA PRO A 70 -19.20 -12.09 -6.43
C PRO A 70 -20.13 -11.98 -7.64
N HIS A 71 -20.43 -10.75 -8.06
CA HIS A 71 -20.93 -10.52 -9.39
C HIS A 71 -19.80 -10.93 -10.35
N GLU A 72 -20.03 -12.01 -11.11
CA GLU A 72 -19.22 -12.33 -12.28
C GLU A 72 -19.24 -11.11 -13.18
N THR A 73 -18.16 -10.34 -13.12
CA THR A 73 -17.96 -9.22 -14.01
C THR A 73 -17.72 -9.86 -15.36
N SER A 74 -18.77 -9.90 -16.20
CA SER A 74 -18.67 -10.32 -17.60
C SER A 74 -17.37 -9.74 -18.15
N GLY A 75 -16.47 -10.65 -18.56
CA GLY A 75 -15.05 -10.40 -18.78
C GLY A 75 -14.81 -9.30 -19.80
N MET A 76 -14.98 -8.05 -19.39
CA MET A 76 -14.55 -6.91 -20.15
C MET A 76 -13.03 -6.99 -20.05
N LYS A 77 -12.39 -7.35 -21.17
CA LYS A 77 -10.94 -7.19 -21.33
C LYS A 77 -10.63 -5.75 -20.96
N ILE A 78 -10.22 -5.54 -19.71
CA ILE A 78 -9.61 -4.29 -19.29
C ILE A 78 -8.31 -4.26 -20.09
N GLN A 79 -8.37 -3.64 -21.27
CA GLN A 79 -7.19 -3.12 -21.93
C GLN A 79 -6.50 -2.30 -20.87
N ARG A 80 -5.41 -2.83 -20.30
CA ARG A 80 -4.60 -2.14 -19.30
C ARG A 80 -4.06 -0.90 -19.99
N LYS A 81 -4.80 0.20 -19.91
CA LYS A 81 -4.30 1.51 -20.31
C LYS A 81 -3.21 1.82 -19.31
N GLU A 82 -1.98 1.95 -19.80
CA GLU A 82 -0.86 2.37 -18.97
C GLU A 82 -1.25 3.69 -18.29
N PRO A 83 -1.10 3.81 -16.96
CA PRO A 83 -1.43 5.02 -16.26
C PRO A 83 -0.61 6.17 -16.84
N THR A 84 -1.28 7.24 -17.25
CA THR A 84 -0.61 8.46 -17.70
C THR A 84 0.01 9.13 -16.48
N VAL A 85 1.31 8.92 -16.29
CA VAL A 85 2.08 9.55 -15.22
C VAL A 85 2.29 11.01 -15.60
N VAL A 86 1.56 11.91 -14.95
CA VAL A 86 1.71 13.36 -15.12
C VAL A 86 2.77 13.85 -14.13
N GLY A 87 3.80 14.53 -14.62
CA GLY A 87 4.88 15.07 -13.78
C GLY A 87 6.22 14.31 -13.84
N GLN A 88 6.42 13.43 -14.82
CA GLN A 88 7.75 12.85 -15.05
C GLN A 88 8.74 13.97 -15.38
N ALA A 89 9.84 14.05 -14.62
CA ALA A 89 10.95 14.95 -14.94
C ALA A 89 11.38 14.68 -16.38
N PRO A 90 11.57 15.72 -17.22
CA PRO A 90 11.90 15.52 -18.62
C PRO A 90 13.13 14.64 -18.73
N ASP A 91 12.98 13.50 -19.41
CA ASP A 91 14.07 12.57 -19.69
C ASP A 91 15.11 13.29 -20.55
N LYS A 92 16.13 13.88 -19.89
CA LYS A 92 17.19 14.66 -20.56
C LYS A 92 17.95 13.85 -21.62
N CYS A 93 17.97 12.53 -21.45
CA CYS A 93 18.62 11.56 -22.33
C CYS A 93 17.64 10.76 -23.22
N GLY A 94 16.34 11.07 -23.15
CA GLY A 94 15.23 10.24 -23.68
C GLY A 94 15.14 10.08 -25.20
N ASN A 95 15.99 10.75 -25.97
CA ASN A 95 15.98 10.69 -27.44
C ASN A 95 16.94 9.64 -28.03
N LEU A 96 17.80 9.02 -27.20
CA LEU A 96 18.82 8.07 -27.68
C LEU A 96 18.49 6.59 -27.42
N ILE A 97 17.49 6.28 -26.59
CA ILE A 97 17.10 4.91 -26.23
C ILE A 97 15.58 4.79 -26.09
N SER A 98 14.99 3.70 -26.59
CA SER A 98 13.59 3.38 -26.35
C SER A 98 13.30 2.98 -24.89
N ALA A 99 12.08 3.24 -24.40
CA ALA A 99 11.71 2.91 -23.00
C ALA A 99 11.84 1.40 -22.68
N ARG A 100 11.58 0.54 -23.67
CA ARG A 100 11.72 -0.92 -23.54
C ARG A 100 13.19 -1.33 -23.39
N GLU A 101 14.05 -0.80 -24.25
CA GLU A 101 15.48 -1.09 -24.24
C GLU A 101 16.16 -0.54 -22.97
N ARG A 102 15.71 0.62 -22.46
CA ARG A 102 16.13 1.13 -21.15
C ARG A 102 15.81 0.14 -20.03
N ARG A 103 14.57 -0.37 -19.95
CA ARG A 103 14.15 -1.34 -18.93
C ARG A 103 14.92 -2.65 -19.04
N GLU A 104 15.09 -3.17 -20.25
CA GLU A 104 15.85 -4.42 -20.47
C GLU A 104 17.32 -4.27 -20.05
N ALA A 105 17.95 -3.14 -20.32
CA ALA A 105 19.33 -2.89 -19.92
C ALA A 105 19.49 -2.75 -18.39
N ILE A 106 18.54 -2.11 -17.71
CA ILE A 106 18.51 -2.04 -16.24
C ILE A 106 18.39 -3.45 -15.63
N ILE A 107 17.44 -4.25 -16.11
CA ILE A 107 17.21 -5.63 -15.63
C ILE A 107 18.45 -6.49 -15.83
N ASN A 108 19.10 -6.37 -16.99
CA ASN A 108 20.29 -7.14 -17.32
C ASN A 108 21.58 -6.56 -16.72
N GLN A 109 21.51 -5.51 -15.90
CA GLN A 109 22.66 -4.82 -15.30
C GLN A 109 23.70 -4.37 -16.34
N ARG A 110 23.23 -3.92 -17.50
CA ARG A 110 24.06 -3.46 -18.63
C ARG A 110 23.93 -1.96 -18.79
N VAL A 111 25.07 -1.31 -19.03
CA VAL A 111 25.12 0.13 -19.35
C VAL A 111 25.18 0.30 -20.86
N ILE A 112 24.16 0.96 -21.41
CA ILE A 112 24.06 1.32 -22.83
C ILE A 112 24.20 2.84 -23.00
N ALA A 113 24.50 3.28 -24.23
CA ALA A 113 24.66 4.69 -24.56
C ALA A 113 23.33 5.45 -24.45
N GLY A 114 23.31 6.59 -23.76
CA GLY A 114 22.09 7.39 -23.57
C GLY A 114 21.32 7.11 -22.27
N MET A 115 21.89 6.34 -21.34
CA MET A 115 21.35 6.17 -19.98
C MET A 115 21.62 7.41 -19.13
N SER A 116 20.71 7.74 -18.22
CA SER A 116 20.94 8.77 -17.22
C SER A 116 21.83 8.25 -16.08
N GLN A 117 22.45 9.15 -15.32
CA GLN A 117 23.19 8.79 -14.09
C GLN A 117 22.36 7.93 -13.14
N GLN A 118 21.07 8.28 -12.97
CA GLN A 118 20.15 7.55 -12.10
C GLN A 118 19.86 6.13 -12.60
N ASP A 119 19.74 5.94 -13.92
CA ASP A 119 19.54 4.61 -14.50
C ASP A 119 20.78 3.72 -14.29
N VAL A 120 21.97 4.29 -14.41
CA VAL A 120 23.24 3.58 -14.15
C VAL A 120 23.37 3.22 -12.68
N GLU A 121 23.03 4.14 -11.77
CA GLU A 121 23.01 3.87 -10.33
C GLU A 121 21.94 2.84 -9.94
N SER A 122 20.82 2.79 -10.65
CA SER A 122 19.78 1.77 -10.44
C SER A 122 20.21 0.39 -10.95
N ALA A 123 20.99 0.34 -12.03
CA ALA A 123 21.46 -0.92 -12.63
C ALA A 123 22.70 -1.51 -11.92
N LEU A 124 23.65 -0.66 -11.48
CA LEU A 124 24.93 -1.07 -10.89
C LEU A 124 25.07 -0.77 -9.40
N GLY A 125 24.18 0.04 -8.83
CA GLY A 125 24.30 0.55 -7.46
C GLY A 125 25.11 1.85 -7.38
N LYS A 126 25.49 2.23 -6.15
CA LYS A 126 26.28 3.43 -5.90
C LYS A 126 27.72 3.28 -6.42
N PRO A 127 28.30 4.29 -7.09
CA PRO A 127 29.69 4.25 -7.52
C PRO A 127 30.65 4.38 -6.33
N ASP A 128 31.83 3.75 -6.45
CA ASP A 128 32.89 3.85 -5.44
C ASP A 128 33.64 5.17 -5.53
N LYS A 129 33.81 5.69 -6.76
CA LYS A 129 34.48 6.96 -7.00
C LYS A 129 33.82 7.75 -8.12
N ILE A 130 33.61 9.03 -7.86
CA ILE A 130 33.08 9.99 -8.82
C ILE A 130 34.20 10.98 -9.17
N SER A 131 34.47 11.16 -10.46
CA SER A 131 35.41 12.17 -10.95
C SER A 131 34.68 13.12 -11.90
N ILE A 132 34.69 14.40 -11.58
CA ILE A 132 34.09 15.46 -12.42
C ILE A 132 35.24 16.31 -12.94
N ARG A 133 35.39 16.39 -14.27
CA ARG A 133 36.42 17.20 -14.93
C ARG A 133 35.81 17.91 -16.14
N ASN A 134 35.87 19.24 -16.17
CA ASN A 134 35.50 20.07 -17.32
C ASN A 134 34.24 19.56 -18.05
N SER A 135 33.12 19.42 -17.32
CA SER A 135 31.82 18.91 -17.78
C SER A 135 31.70 17.43 -18.17
N ALA A 136 32.77 16.65 -18.07
CA ALA A 136 32.73 15.18 -18.11
C ALA A 136 32.67 14.61 -16.69
N THR A 137 31.60 13.88 -16.37
CA THR A 137 31.49 13.11 -15.13
C THR A 137 31.83 11.65 -15.43
N SER A 138 32.68 11.04 -14.61
CA SER A 138 33.06 9.63 -14.71
C SER A 138 32.76 8.94 -13.39
N TYR A 139 32.00 7.85 -13.46
CA TYR A 139 31.78 6.94 -12.34
C TYR A 139 32.69 5.73 -12.47
N ARG A 140 33.28 5.34 -11.35
CA ARG A 140 34.10 4.14 -11.23
C ARG A 140 33.46 3.19 -10.23
N TYR A 141 33.36 1.94 -10.65
CA TYR A 141 32.88 0.81 -9.86
C TYR A 141 34.00 -0.21 -9.75
N ASP A 142 34.48 -0.44 -8.55
CA ASP A 142 35.52 -1.41 -8.22
C ASP A 142 34.83 -2.66 -7.62
N THR A 143 34.74 -3.72 -8.41
CA THR A 143 34.20 -4.98 -7.90
C THR A 143 35.25 -5.71 -7.08
N GLN A 144 34.82 -6.39 -6.01
CA GLN A 144 35.70 -7.16 -5.12
C GLN A 144 36.52 -8.25 -5.84
N ARG A 145 36.16 -8.60 -7.08
CA ARG A 145 36.88 -9.57 -7.93
C ARG A 145 38.00 -8.93 -8.78
N GLY A 146 38.44 -7.71 -8.47
CA GLY A 146 39.52 -7.02 -9.18
C GLY A 146 39.14 -6.50 -10.58
N ARG A 147 37.84 -6.49 -10.91
CA ARG A 147 37.33 -5.92 -12.17
C ARG A 147 36.80 -4.53 -11.86
N SER A 148 37.28 -3.52 -12.60
CA SER A 148 36.76 -2.17 -12.49
C SER A 148 35.95 -1.82 -13.73
N ALA A 149 34.79 -1.21 -13.53
CA ALA A 149 33.97 -0.65 -14.59
C ALA A 149 34.04 0.87 -14.49
N GLN A 150 34.24 1.53 -15.63
CA GLN A 150 34.23 2.98 -15.72
C GLN A 150 33.12 3.38 -16.69
N VAL A 151 32.27 4.30 -16.24
CA VAL A 151 31.17 4.86 -17.00
C VAL A 151 31.39 6.36 -17.13
N GLU A 152 31.46 6.85 -18.36
CA GLU A 152 31.62 8.28 -18.66
C GLU A 152 30.29 8.87 -19.11
N PHE A 153 29.97 10.04 -18.57
CA PHE A 153 28.78 10.82 -18.88
C PHE A 153 29.16 12.06 -19.68
N ASP A 154 28.26 12.47 -20.57
CA ASP A 154 28.32 13.74 -21.27
C ASP A 154 27.87 14.91 -20.37
N GLU A 155 27.96 16.12 -20.92
CA GLU A 155 27.60 17.37 -20.25
C GLU A 155 26.11 17.41 -19.85
N LYS A 156 25.27 16.60 -20.51
CA LYS A 156 23.84 16.46 -20.23
C LYS A 156 23.56 15.38 -19.17
N GLY A 157 24.58 14.64 -18.74
CA GLY A 157 24.47 13.54 -17.78
C GLY A 157 24.09 12.20 -18.41
N CYS A 158 24.25 12.06 -19.72
CA CYS A 158 23.94 10.86 -20.50
C CYS A 158 25.21 10.04 -20.76
N THR A 159 25.12 8.71 -20.66
CA THR A 159 26.28 7.83 -20.89
C THR A 159 26.78 7.91 -22.33
N LYS A 160 28.08 8.15 -22.51
CA LYS A 160 28.70 8.15 -23.83
C LYS A 160 28.88 6.72 -24.33
N GLY A 161 28.42 6.46 -25.55
CA GLY A 161 28.50 5.16 -26.18
C GLY A 161 29.93 4.74 -26.48
N LYS A 162 30.52 4.01 -25.52
CA LYS A 162 31.49 2.90 -25.58
C LYS A 162 32.16 2.80 -24.21
N ALA A 163 31.37 2.76 -23.13
CA ALA A 163 31.89 2.27 -21.87
C ALA A 163 32.35 0.83 -22.13
N LYS A 164 33.66 0.60 -22.14
CA LYS A 164 34.27 -0.74 -22.17
C LYS A 164 33.97 -1.52 -20.88
N SER A 165 32.88 -1.23 -20.18
CA SER A 165 32.39 -1.99 -19.03
C SER A 165 31.76 -3.28 -19.54
N ARG A 166 32.62 -4.25 -19.84
CA ARG A 166 32.25 -5.66 -19.96
C ARG A 166 31.82 -6.13 -18.56
N THR A 167 30.62 -5.78 -18.13
CA THR A 167 30.05 -6.36 -16.92
C THR A 167 29.35 -7.66 -17.32
N ALA A 168 30.03 -8.74 -16.95
CA ALA A 168 29.66 -10.15 -16.89
C ALA A 168 28.56 -10.69 -17.83
N LYS A 169 29.00 -11.61 -18.70
CA LYS A 169 28.23 -12.77 -19.13
C LYS A 169 27.61 -13.45 -17.89
N SER A 170 26.30 -13.69 -17.95
CA SER A 170 25.51 -14.45 -16.97
C SER A 170 26.19 -15.78 -16.60
N PRO A 171 26.17 -16.20 -15.33
CA PRO A 171 26.34 -17.60 -14.99
C PRO A 171 24.96 -18.29 -15.01
N HIS A 172 24.86 -19.31 -15.87
CA HIS A 172 23.88 -20.40 -15.94
C HIS A 172 22.38 -20.10 -15.76
#